data_AF-A0A2T1CN05-F1
#
_entry.id   AF-A0A2T1CN05-F1
#
_cell.length_a   1.000
_cell.length_b   1.000
_cell.length_c   1.000
_cell.angle_alpha   90.00
_cell.angle_beta   90.00
_cell.angle_gamma   90.00
#
_symmetry.space_group_name_H-M   'P 1'
#
loop_
_entity.id
_entity.type
_entity.pdbx_description
1 polymer ?
#
loop_
_entity_poly.entity_id
_entity_poly.type
_entity_poly.pdbx_seq_one_letter_code
_entity_poly.pdbx_strand_id
1 'polypeptide(L)'
;MTQPIALSANTLHNYQGIGVPEASLSLSLQRGGDELLLSKAEDRFTIRPSSTAATSNDWAASIPAKLKRRITQSNLEEYLVAPDRLDTAMATARASDAVAFASHVYSPANNPSTFFYLTDRITIQFDEQVDEKSRIAIATFADLKIVRQIEGIPNTFLCE
;
A
#
# COMPACT_ATOMS: atom_id res chain seq x y z
N MET A 1 8.98 23.61 26.55
CA MET A 1 8.61 23.92 25.16
C MET A 1 9.76 23.47 24.27
N THR A 2 9.73 22.22 23.82
CA THR A 2 10.75 21.64 22.95
C THR A 2 10.37 21.91 21.51
N GLN A 3 11.25 22.59 20.77
CA GLN A 3 11.08 22.87 19.35
C GLN A 3 11.04 21.55 18.55
N PRO A 4 10.27 21.49 17.44
CA PRO A 4 10.35 20.36 16.53
C PRO A 4 11.74 20.30 15.89
N ILE A 5 12.33 19.11 15.86
CA ILE A 5 13.60 18.85 15.16
C ILE A 5 13.31 19.00 13.67
N ALA A 6 13.69 20.14 13.10
CA ALA A 6 13.71 20.32 11.66
C ALA A 6 14.78 19.39 11.08
N LEU A 7 14.34 18.31 10.44
CA LEU A 7 15.23 17.45 9.65
C LEU A 7 15.84 18.30 8.53
N SER A 8 17.13 18.58 8.61
CA SER A 8 17.86 19.31 7.57
C SER A 8 17.92 18.46 6.29
N ALA A 9 17.84 19.09 5.12
CA ALA A 9 17.92 18.43 3.81
C ALA A 9 19.18 17.54 3.62
N ASN A 10 20.23 17.78 4.42
CA ASN A 10 21.44 16.95 4.43
C ASN A 10 21.25 15.54 5.01
N THR A 11 20.23 15.32 5.86
CA THR A 11 20.00 14.00 6.48
C THR A 11 19.41 12.98 5.48
N LEU A 12 18.82 13.46 4.37
CA LEU A 12 18.31 12.61 3.29
C LEU A 12 19.41 12.11 2.34
N HIS A 13 20.60 12.73 2.33
CA HIS A 13 21.67 12.41 1.38
C HIS A 13 22.53 11.19 1.76
N ASN A 14 22.45 10.71 3.00
CA ASN A 14 23.30 9.63 3.51
C ASN A 14 22.52 8.33 3.79
N TYR A 15 21.34 8.15 3.21
CA TYR A 15 20.61 6.89 3.33
C TYR A 15 21.21 5.86 2.35
N GLN A 16 22.15 5.03 2.82
CA GLN A 16 22.66 3.85 2.09
C GLN A 16 21.71 2.66 2.18
N GLY A 17 20.40 2.90 2.10
CA GLY A 17 19.47 1.83 1.73
C GLY A 17 19.63 1.55 0.25
N ILE A 18 19.34 0.33 -0.20
CA ILE A 18 19.08 0.05 -1.63
C ILE A 18 17.68 0.62 -1.95
N GLY A 19 17.54 1.93 -1.76
CA GLY A 19 16.34 2.66 -2.15
C GLY A 19 16.26 2.68 -3.67
N VAL A 20 15.05 2.46 -4.20
CA VAL A 20 14.79 2.63 -5.62
C VAL A 20 15.13 4.08 -5.99
N PRO A 21 16.04 4.33 -6.95
CA PRO A 21 16.40 5.68 -7.36
C PRO A 21 15.16 6.49 -7.74
N GLU A 22 15.18 7.80 -7.51
CA GLU A 22 14.03 8.67 -7.80
C GLU A 22 13.59 8.60 -9.28
N ALA A 23 14.55 8.41 -10.19
CA ALA A 23 14.29 8.16 -11.62
C ALA A 23 13.65 6.79 -11.93
N SER A 24 13.76 5.85 -10.99
CA SER A 24 13.18 4.51 -11.01
C SER A 24 11.87 4.44 -10.21
N LEU A 25 11.27 5.57 -9.80
CA LEU A 25 9.91 5.64 -9.24
C LEU A 25 8.80 5.19 -10.22
N SER A 26 9.19 4.60 -11.35
CA SER A 26 8.39 3.63 -12.09
C SER A 26 8.16 2.38 -11.23
N LEU A 27 6.90 2.07 -10.96
CA LEU A 27 6.41 0.95 -10.16
C LEU A 27 7.16 -0.38 -10.43
N SER A 28 8.19 -0.66 -9.64
CA SER A 28 8.97 -1.89 -9.72
C SER A 28 8.83 -2.73 -8.45
N LEU A 29 8.78 -4.05 -8.61
CA LEU A 29 8.69 -5.01 -7.53
C LEU A 29 9.97 -5.85 -7.51
N GLN A 30 10.72 -5.80 -6.41
CA GLN A 30 11.89 -6.66 -6.26
C GLN A 30 11.52 -7.99 -5.60
N ARG A 31 11.86 -9.11 -6.25
CA ARG A 31 11.66 -10.46 -5.71
C ARG A 31 12.90 -11.30 -5.98
N GLY A 32 13.58 -11.75 -4.91
CA GLY A 32 14.70 -12.70 -5.03
C GLY A 32 15.92 -12.17 -5.79
N GLY A 33 16.11 -10.84 -5.84
CA GLY A 33 17.18 -10.19 -6.62
C GLY A 33 16.75 -9.75 -8.03
N ASP A 34 15.58 -10.18 -8.50
CA ASP A 34 15.03 -9.74 -9.78
C ASP A 34 14.11 -8.53 -9.59
N GLU A 35 14.17 -7.59 -10.54
CA GLU A 35 13.27 -6.46 -10.63
C GLU A 35 12.15 -6.76 -11.63
N LEU A 36 10.91 -6.71 -11.16
CA LEU A 36 9.72 -6.90 -11.97
C LEU A 36 9.06 -5.55 -12.24
N LEU A 37 9.02 -5.14 -13.50
CA LEU A 37 8.29 -3.95 -13.90
C LEU A 37 6.78 -4.21 -13.82
N LEU A 38 6.08 -3.34 -13.09
CA LEU A 38 4.64 -3.41 -12.95
C LEU A 38 3.96 -2.29 -13.73
N SER A 39 2.73 -2.57 -14.16
CA SER A 39 1.81 -1.60 -14.73
C SER A 39 0.52 -1.58 -13.91
N LYS A 40 -0.14 -0.43 -13.85
CA LYS A 40 -1.49 -0.34 -13.28
C LYS A 40 -2.47 -0.99 -14.26
N ALA A 41 -3.35 -1.85 -13.75
CA ALA A 41 -4.48 -2.31 -14.53
C ALA A 41 -5.47 -1.15 -14.69
N GLU A 42 -5.90 -0.89 -15.92
CA GLU A 42 -6.72 0.28 -16.23
C GLU A 42 -8.22 0.05 -15.97
N ASP A 43 -8.67 -1.20 -15.95
CA ASP A 43 -10.09 -1.56 -15.89
C ASP A 43 -10.56 -2.04 -14.51
N ARG A 44 -9.71 -1.95 -13.48
CA ARG A 44 -10.00 -2.55 -12.17
C ARG A 44 -9.22 -1.95 -11.02
N PHE A 45 -9.83 -2.05 -9.84
CA PHE A 45 -9.23 -1.69 -8.57
C PHE A 45 -9.70 -2.64 -7.47
N THR A 46 -9.09 -2.54 -6.30
CA THR A 46 -9.54 -3.25 -5.10
C THR A 46 -9.96 -2.29 -4.02
N ILE A 47 -10.95 -2.69 -3.24
CA ILE A 47 -11.26 -2.07 -1.95
C ILE A 47 -11.03 -3.07 -0.82
N ARG A 48 -10.79 -2.53 0.37
CA ARG A 48 -11.02 -3.23 1.63
C ARG A 48 -12.29 -2.70 2.26
N PRO A 49 -13.33 -3.53 2.47
CA PRO A 49 -14.50 -3.11 3.21
C PRO A 49 -14.15 -2.70 4.64
N SER A 50 -14.78 -1.64 5.14
CA SER A 50 -14.66 -1.23 6.53
C SER A 50 -15.35 -2.24 7.45
N SER A 51 -14.70 -2.64 8.54
CA SER A 51 -15.27 -3.56 9.54
C SER A 51 -16.35 -2.91 10.40
N THR A 52 -16.39 -1.57 10.44
CA THR A 52 -17.33 -0.79 11.25
C THR A 52 -18.54 -0.31 10.46
N ALA A 53 -18.53 -0.50 9.14
CA ALA A 53 -19.62 -0.07 8.29
C ALA A 53 -20.84 -0.98 8.41
N ALA A 54 -22.02 -0.38 8.46
CA ALA A 54 -23.30 -1.08 8.43
C ALA A 54 -23.59 -1.62 7.01
N THR A 55 -22.80 -2.58 6.53
CA THR A 55 -23.05 -3.44 5.36
C THR A 55 -23.34 -2.79 4.00
N SER A 56 -23.47 -1.46 3.90
CA SER A 56 -23.95 -0.83 2.67
C SER A 56 -22.84 -0.60 1.66
N ASN A 57 -22.99 -1.19 0.47
CA ASN A 57 -22.14 -0.97 -0.70
C ASN A 57 -22.65 0.19 -1.58
N ASP A 58 -23.34 1.19 -1.01
CA ASP A 58 -23.96 2.31 -1.75
C ASP A 58 -22.98 3.10 -2.64
N TRP A 59 -21.70 3.09 -2.28
CA TRP A 59 -20.64 3.71 -3.07
C TRP A 59 -20.52 3.05 -4.47
N ALA A 60 -20.74 1.74 -4.58
CA ALA A 60 -20.68 0.99 -5.83
C ALA A 60 -21.97 1.13 -6.67
N ALA A 61 -23.06 1.67 -6.11
CA ALA A 61 -24.23 2.07 -6.88
C ALA A 61 -24.05 3.48 -7.47
N SER A 62 -23.30 4.34 -6.78
CA SER A 62 -23.03 5.73 -7.20
C SER A 62 -22.08 5.83 -8.41
N ILE A 63 -21.30 4.77 -8.67
CA ILE A 63 -20.42 4.64 -9.84
C ILE A 63 -20.61 3.23 -10.41
N PRO A 64 -20.72 3.03 -11.73
CA PRO A 64 -20.99 1.73 -12.34
C PRO A 64 -19.80 0.76 -12.28
N ALA A 65 -19.29 0.52 -11.07
CA ALA A 65 -18.28 -0.47 -10.76
C ALA A 65 -18.96 -1.81 -10.47
N LYS A 66 -18.49 -2.89 -11.10
CA LYS A 66 -19.05 -4.23 -10.93
C LYS A 66 -18.13 -5.08 -10.09
N LEU A 67 -18.65 -5.62 -8.98
CA LEU A 67 -17.92 -6.61 -8.18
C LEU A 67 -17.55 -7.81 -9.05
N LYS A 68 -16.25 -8.09 -9.16
CA LYS A 68 -15.69 -9.21 -9.93
C LYS A 68 -15.50 -10.43 -9.06
N ARG A 69 -14.85 -10.27 -7.91
CA ARG A 69 -14.56 -11.34 -6.96
C ARG A 69 -14.15 -10.79 -5.60
N ARG A 70 -14.21 -11.65 -4.59
CA ARG A 70 -13.62 -11.44 -3.27
C ARG A 70 -12.30 -12.20 -3.16
N ILE A 71 -11.28 -11.55 -2.64
CA ILE A 71 -9.96 -12.11 -2.39
C ILE A 71 -9.88 -12.41 -0.88
N THR A 72 -10.37 -13.60 -0.52
CA THR A 72 -10.66 -13.96 0.88
C THR A 72 -9.44 -13.90 1.80
N GLN A 73 -8.24 -14.25 1.29
CA GLN A 73 -7.02 -14.27 2.10
C GLN A 73 -6.57 -12.88 2.58
N SER A 74 -6.96 -11.82 1.87
CA SER A 74 -6.56 -10.44 2.17
C SER A 74 -7.74 -9.53 2.50
N ASN A 75 -8.95 -10.08 2.62
CA ASN A 75 -10.21 -9.34 2.83
C ASN A 75 -10.36 -8.16 1.84
N LEU A 76 -10.06 -8.42 0.55
CA LEU A 76 -10.23 -7.44 -0.51
C LEU A 76 -11.39 -7.82 -1.42
N GLU A 77 -12.01 -6.82 -2.03
CA GLU A 77 -12.98 -6.99 -3.11
C GLU A 77 -12.44 -6.33 -4.38
N GLU A 78 -12.40 -7.07 -5.48
CA GLU A 78 -11.98 -6.57 -6.79
C GLU A 78 -13.20 -6.11 -7.58
N TYR A 79 -13.14 -4.87 -8.10
CA TYR A 79 -14.19 -4.27 -8.90
C TYR A 79 -13.68 -3.96 -10.31
N LEU A 80 -14.51 -4.25 -11.32
CA LEU A 80 -14.30 -3.82 -12.70
C LEU A 80 -14.98 -2.48 -12.94
N VAL A 81 -14.34 -1.63 -13.73
CA VAL A 81 -14.84 -0.32 -14.11
C VAL A 81 -14.33 0.04 -15.51
N ALA A 82 -15.02 0.95 -16.19
CA ALA A 82 -14.51 1.50 -17.45
C ALA A 82 -13.18 2.27 -17.19
N PRO A 83 -12.16 2.14 -18.06
CA PRO A 83 -10.84 2.74 -17.83
C PRO A 83 -10.84 4.24 -17.56
N ASP A 84 -11.69 4.98 -18.27
CA ASP A 84 -11.89 6.43 -18.12
C ASP A 84 -12.51 6.83 -16.77
N ARG A 85 -13.00 5.86 -15.99
CA ARG A 85 -13.68 6.08 -14.71
C ARG A 85 -12.92 5.51 -13.51
N LEU A 86 -11.76 4.87 -13.73
CA LEU A 86 -11.01 4.19 -12.66
C LEU A 86 -10.68 5.12 -11.49
N ASP A 87 -10.08 6.27 -11.78
CA ASP A 87 -9.65 7.22 -10.74
C ASP A 87 -10.85 7.80 -9.98
N THR A 88 -11.93 8.15 -10.69
CA THR A 88 -13.17 8.63 -10.07
C THR A 88 -13.81 7.54 -9.19
N ALA A 89 -13.83 6.29 -9.67
CA ALA A 89 -14.35 5.15 -8.91
C ALA A 89 -13.59 4.95 -7.59
N MET A 90 -12.26 4.99 -7.66
CA MET A 90 -11.41 4.88 -6.49
C MET A 90 -11.58 6.07 -5.54
N ALA A 91 -11.71 7.30 -6.05
CA ALA A 91 -11.94 8.49 -5.22
C ALA A 91 -13.26 8.41 -4.46
N THR A 92 -14.35 8.02 -5.13
CA THR A 92 -15.66 7.82 -4.48
C THR A 92 -15.65 6.68 -3.48
N ALA A 93 -14.97 5.57 -3.79
CA ALA A 93 -14.79 4.48 -2.84
C ALA A 93 -14.07 4.99 -1.57
N ARG A 94 -12.98 5.75 -1.72
CA ARG A 94 -12.22 6.33 -0.58
C ARG A 94 -13.01 7.33 0.24
N ALA A 95 -13.99 8.00 -0.35
CA ALA A 95 -14.84 8.97 0.36
C ALA A 95 -15.98 8.30 1.15
N SER A 96 -16.16 6.97 1.02
CA SER A 96 -17.24 6.24 1.66
C SER A 96 -16.78 5.58 2.95
N ASP A 97 -17.54 5.77 4.04
CA ASP A 97 -17.31 5.11 5.34
C ASP A 97 -17.38 3.57 5.27
N ALA A 98 -18.00 3.03 4.21
CA ALA A 98 -18.03 1.61 3.92
C ALA A 98 -16.69 1.01 3.46
N VAL A 99 -15.70 1.84 3.17
CA VAL A 99 -14.43 1.43 2.57
C VAL A 99 -13.28 1.88 3.47
N ALA A 100 -12.51 0.93 4.00
CA ALA A 100 -11.31 1.23 4.79
C ALA A 100 -10.20 1.81 3.90
N PHE A 101 -10.00 1.23 2.71
CA PHE A 101 -9.14 1.82 1.68
C PHE A 101 -9.49 1.30 0.27
N ALA A 102 -9.06 2.04 -0.75
CA ALA A 102 -9.09 1.61 -2.15
C ALA A 102 -7.71 1.78 -2.81
N SER A 103 -7.29 0.78 -3.58
CA SER A 103 -5.98 0.72 -4.23
C SER A 103 -6.06 0.21 -5.66
N HIS A 104 -5.08 0.60 -6.48
CA HIS A 104 -4.91 0.08 -7.82
C HIS A 104 -4.61 -1.43 -7.77
N VAL A 105 -5.00 -2.12 -8.85
CA VAL A 105 -4.48 -3.45 -9.15
C VAL A 105 -3.30 -3.28 -10.10
N TYR A 106 -2.28 -4.10 -9.92
CA TYR A 106 -1.08 -4.06 -10.75
C TYR A 106 -0.89 -5.38 -11.47
N SER A 107 -0.22 -5.34 -12.62
CA SER A 107 0.17 -6.53 -13.37
C SER A 107 1.63 -6.45 -13.80
N PRO A 108 2.35 -7.59 -13.86
CA PRO A 108 3.64 -7.63 -14.52
C PRO A 108 3.54 -7.23 -15.99
N ALA A 109 4.48 -6.41 -16.47
CA ALA A 109 4.53 -6.01 -17.89
C ALA A 109 4.64 -7.22 -18.84
N ASN A 110 5.31 -8.29 -18.40
CA ASN A 110 5.51 -9.52 -19.18
C ASN A 110 4.39 -10.57 -19.01
N ASN A 111 3.43 -10.34 -18.10
CA ASN A 111 2.32 -11.26 -17.86
C ASN A 111 1.07 -10.49 -17.36
N PRO A 112 0.35 -9.80 -18.25
CA PRO A 112 -0.79 -8.96 -17.89
C PRO A 112 -1.99 -9.75 -17.36
N SER A 113 -1.98 -11.09 -17.44
CA SER A 113 -3.02 -11.96 -16.87
C SER A 113 -2.81 -12.25 -15.38
N THR A 114 -1.66 -11.87 -14.82
CA THR A 114 -1.36 -11.97 -13.38
C THR A 114 -1.59 -10.64 -12.71
N PHE A 115 -2.21 -10.65 -11.53
CA PHE A 115 -2.52 -9.45 -10.78
C PHE A 115 -1.89 -9.46 -9.39
N PHE A 116 -1.37 -8.31 -8.99
CA PHE A 116 -0.90 -8.00 -7.65
C PHE A 116 -1.84 -7.02 -6.97
N TYR A 117 -2.09 -7.28 -5.69
CA TYR A 117 -3.03 -6.53 -4.87
C TYR A 117 -2.28 -5.95 -3.68
N LEU A 118 -2.42 -4.65 -3.47
CA LEU A 118 -1.87 -4.01 -2.27
C LEU A 118 -2.84 -4.16 -1.10
N THR A 119 -2.26 -4.38 0.07
CA THR A 119 -2.97 -4.38 1.35
C THR A 119 -2.64 -3.12 2.14
N ASP A 120 -3.21 -2.99 3.33
CA ASP A 120 -2.87 -2.01 4.37
C ASP A 120 -1.55 -2.32 5.10
N ARG A 121 -0.76 -3.27 4.60
CA ARG A 121 0.44 -3.74 5.28
C ARG A 121 1.69 -3.37 4.53
N ILE A 122 2.68 -2.90 5.26
CA ILE A 122 4.03 -2.65 4.75
C ILE A 122 5.05 -3.36 5.62
N THR A 123 6.23 -3.61 5.05
CA THR A 123 7.37 -4.14 5.81
C THR A 123 8.41 -3.06 5.90
N ILE A 124 8.87 -2.76 7.11
CA ILE A 124 9.93 -1.78 7.36
C ILE A 124 11.11 -2.52 7.95
N GLN A 125 12.27 -2.40 7.31
CA GLN A 125 13.55 -2.80 7.86
C GLN A 125 14.24 -1.57 8.45
N PHE A 126 14.56 -1.63 9.74
CA PHE A 126 15.30 -0.58 10.42
C PHE A 126 16.79 -0.93 10.45
N ASP A 127 17.64 0.09 10.56
CA ASP A 127 19.07 -0.11 10.83
C ASP A 127 19.25 -0.77 12.22
N GLU A 128 20.22 -1.68 12.34
CA GLU A 128 20.47 -2.49 13.54
C GLU A 128 20.65 -1.65 14.81
N GLN A 129 21.11 -0.41 14.69
CA GLN A 129 21.32 0.51 15.81
C GLN A 129 20.04 1.17 16.32
N VAL A 130 18.93 1.08 15.57
CA VAL A 130 17.65 1.69 15.95
C VAL A 130 16.99 0.83 17.01
N ASP A 131 17.01 1.33 18.25
CA ASP A 131 16.36 0.69 19.39
C ASP A 131 14.83 0.64 19.24
N GLU A 132 14.19 -0.21 20.05
CA GLU A 132 12.73 -0.44 20.00
C GLU A 132 11.91 0.83 20.20
N LYS A 133 12.29 1.71 21.13
CA LYS A 133 11.56 2.94 21.42
C LYS A 133 11.61 3.87 20.20
N SER A 134 12.77 3.97 19.56
CA SER A 134 12.98 4.74 18.34
C SER A 134 12.17 4.15 17.16
N ARG A 135 12.15 2.82 16.99
CA ARG A 135 11.32 2.17 15.96
C ARG A 135 9.83 2.45 16.14
N ILE A 136 9.32 2.34 17.37
CA ILE A 136 7.91 2.62 17.70
C ILE A 136 7.59 4.11 17.43
N ALA A 137 8.50 5.03 17.79
CA ALA A 137 8.30 6.45 17.53
C ALA A 137 8.23 6.77 16.03
N ILE A 138 9.10 6.15 15.22
CA ILE A 138 9.07 6.30 13.75
C ILE A 138 7.77 5.76 13.16
N ALA A 139 7.36 4.54 13.56
CA ALA A 139 6.13 3.94 13.07
C ALA A 139 4.90 4.79 13.45
N THR A 140 4.81 5.19 14.72
CA THR A 140 3.71 6.03 15.24
C THR A 140 3.65 7.37 14.51
N PHE A 141 4.80 7.99 14.20
CA PHE A 141 4.84 9.25 13.46
C PHE A 141 4.20 9.14 12.07
N ALA A 142 4.25 7.95 11.46
CA ALA A 142 3.63 7.66 10.16
C ALA A 142 2.24 7.02 10.27
N ASP A 143 1.61 7.08 11.44
CA ASP A 143 0.33 6.42 11.75
C ASP A 143 0.34 4.89 11.53
N LEU A 144 1.52 4.27 11.72
CA LEU A 144 1.71 2.82 11.58
C LEU A 144 1.85 2.15 12.94
N LYS A 145 1.31 0.94 13.03
CA LYS A 145 1.48 0.03 14.15
C LYS A 145 2.42 -1.12 13.78
N ILE A 146 3.48 -1.30 14.55
CA ILE A 146 4.33 -2.50 14.45
C ILE A 146 3.52 -3.71 14.93
N VAL A 147 3.30 -4.69 14.05
CA VAL A 147 2.50 -5.90 14.32
C VAL A 147 3.39 -7.02 14.84
N ARG A 148 4.45 -7.35 14.10
CA ARG A 148 5.40 -8.42 14.43
C ARG A 148 6.70 -8.29 13.66
N GLN A 149 7.77 -8.89 14.17
CA GLN A 149 8.99 -9.07 13.41
C GLN A 149 8.79 -10.12 12.31
N ILE A 150 9.42 -9.92 11.16
CA ILE A 150 9.50 -10.89 10.07
C ILE A 150 10.58 -11.92 10.40
N GLU A 151 10.19 -13.19 10.38
CA GLU A 151 11.12 -14.29 10.65
C GLU A 151 12.19 -14.38 9.55
N GLY A 152 13.44 -14.60 9.95
CA GLY A 152 14.58 -14.75 9.04
C GLY A 152 15.16 -13.46 8.47
N ILE A 153 14.55 -12.29 8.74
CA ILE A 153 15.08 -10.99 8.31
C ILE A 153 15.36 -10.11 9.55
N PRO A 154 16.63 -9.81 9.87
CA PRO A 154 16.97 -9.00 11.03
C PRO A 154 16.31 -7.62 10.99
N ASN A 155 15.85 -7.18 12.16
CA ASN A 155 15.30 -5.84 12.40
C ASN A 155 14.22 -5.38 11.40
N THR A 156 13.45 -6.34 10.90
CA THR A 156 12.42 -6.11 9.89
C THR A 156 11.05 -6.44 10.45
N PHE A 157 10.09 -5.54 10.28
CA PHE A 157 8.80 -5.62 10.94
C PHE A 157 7.65 -5.42 9.97
N LEU A 158 6.60 -6.23 10.13
CA LEU A 158 5.30 -5.99 9.51
C LEU A 158 4.62 -4.84 10.26
N CYS A 159 4.18 -3.83 9.52
CA CYS A 159 3.41 -2.71 10.03
C CYS A 159 2.05 -2.64 9.31
N GLU A 160 1.03 -2.16 10.01
CA GLU A 160 -0.32 -1.90 9.50
C GLU A 160 -0.93 -0.63 10.13
#